data_AF-A0A934AII4-F1
#
_entry.id   AF-A0A934AII4-F1
#
_cell.length_a   1.000
_cell.length_b   1.000
_cell.length_c   1.000
_cell.angle_alpha   90.00
_cell.angle_beta   90.00
_cell.angle_gamma   90.00
#
_symmetry.space_group_name_H-M   'P 1'
#
loop_
_entity.id
_entity.type
_entity.pdbx_description
1 polymer ?
#
loop_
_entity_poly.entity_id
_entity_poly.type
_entity_poly.pdbx_seq_one_letter_code
_entity_poly.pdbx_strand_id
1 'polypeptide(L)'
;MIPVHEARRQLGAVLLLAGVVHAAIMVYACLVVSRRAAPPPDWLAWHRLYASHFALMGIAGAAVIVRKAREGDLFTPQLWLDFFLGIIVFMVAFPLVNHALAVWLPARLCWLSLVTSAWLLGYGWRLFQGRQIWDRLDL
;
A
#
# COMPACT_ATOMS: atom_id res chain seq x y z
N MET A 1 -10.57 -8.26 -26.74
CA MET A 1 -9.44 -8.27 -25.78
C MET A 1 -9.56 -7.05 -24.88
N ILE A 2 -10.04 -7.20 -23.66
CA ILE A 2 -9.92 -6.16 -22.61
C ILE A 2 -9.19 -6.81 -21.41
N PRO A 3 -7.88 -7.17 -21.51
CA PRO A 3 -7.42 -8.31 -20.72
C PRO A 3 -6.64 -7.98 -19.44
N VAL A 4 -5.90 -6.87 -19.42
CA VAL A 4 -4.97 -6.57 -18.31
C VAL A 4 -5.16 -5.15 -17.79
N HIS A 5 -5.52 -4.24 -18.70
CA HIS A 5 -5.70 -2.83 -18.37
C HIS A 5 -6.74 -2.64 -17.27
N GLU A 6 -7.91 -3.27 -17.38
CA GLU A 6 -9.00 -3.13 -16.40
C GLU A 6 -8.64 -3.74 -15.03
N ALA A 7 -7.94 -4.87 -15.01
CA ALA A 7 -7.43 -5.48 -13.79
C ALA A 7 -6.41 -4.56 -13.07
N ARG A 8 -5.50 -3.94 -13.83
CA ARG A 8 -4.58 -2.92 -13.30
C ARG A 8 -5.31 -1.72 -12.75
N ARG A 9 -6.38 -1.25 -13.42
CA ARG A 9 -7.16 -0.11 -12.91
C ARG A 9 -7.73 -0.39 -11.53
N GLN A 10 -8.31 -1.56 -11.36
CA GLN A 10 -8.92 -1.98 -10.08
C GLN A 10 -7.87 -2.20 -9.00
N LEU A 11 -6.75 -2.84 -9.34
CA LEU A 11 -5.63 -2.98 -8.42
C LEU A 11 -5.04 -1.60 -8.02
N GLY A 12 -4.92 -0.70 -8.99
CA GLY A 12 -4.51 0.68 -8.76
C GLY A 12 -5.46 1.43 -7.84
N ALA A 13 -6.77 1.24 -7.98
CA ALA A 13 -7.77 1.80 -7.06
C ALA A 13 -7.62 1.27 -5.63
N VAL A 14 -7.35 -0.03 -5.45
CA VAL A 14 -7.07 -0.64 -4.14
C VAL A 14 -5.82 0.00 -3.51
N LEU A 15 -4.74 0.15 -4.28
CA LEU A 15 -3.49 0.74 -3.79
C LEU A 15 -3.61 2.23 -3.49
N LEU A 16 -4.38 2.98 -4.30
CA LEU A 16 -4.72 4.38 -4.03
C LEU A 16 -5.47 4.51 -2.70
N LEU A 17 -6.53 3.72 -2.50
CA LEU A 17 -7.31 3.73 -1.27
C LEU A 17 -6.44 3.33 -0.07
N ALA A 18 -5.60 2.31 -0.23
CA ALA A 18 -4.64 1.91 0.80
C ALA A 18 -3.68 3.06 1.14
N GLY A 19 -3.15 3.78 0.16
CA GLY A 19 -2.29 4.95 0.36
C GLY A 19 -2.98 6.06 1.12
N VAL A 20 -4.25 6.38 0.80
CA VAL A 20 -5.04 7.39 1.53
C VAL A 20 -5.29 6.96 2.97
N VAL A 21 -5.77 5.74 3.18
CA VAL A 21 -6.06 5.21 4.52
C VAL A 21 -4.78 5.16 5.37
N HIS A 22 -3.67 4.74 4.77
CA HIS A 22 -2.38 4.71 5.45
C HIS A 22 -1.91 6.11 5.84
N ALA A 23 -2.04 7.10 4.94
CA ALA A 23 -1.72 8.49 5.25
C ALA A 23 -2.52 9.00 6.45
N ALA A 24 -3.82 8.71 6.50
CA ALA A 24 -4.68 9.09 7.60
C ALA A 24 -4.25 8.43 8.93
N ILE A 25 -3.97 7.13 8.92
CA ILE A 25 -3.45 6.39 10.09
C ILE A 25 -2.15 7.01 10.59
N MET A 26 -1.25 7.38 9.67
CA MET A 26 0.05 7.96 10.01
C MET A 26 -0.06 9.38 10.55
N VAL A 27 -0.88 10.24 9.93
CA VAL A 27 -1.15 11.58 10.46
C VAL A 27 -1.73 11.48 11.87
N TYR A 28 -2.69 10.58 12.10
CA TYR A 28 -3.23 10.34 13.43
C TYR A 28 -2.14 9.86 14.41
N ALA A 29 -1.28 8.91 14.02
CA ALA A 29 -0.15 8.45 14.82
C ALA A 29 0.80 9.60 15.20
N CYS A 30 1.11 10.49 14.25
CA CYS A 30 1.97 11.64 14.51
C CYS A 30 1.32 12.66 15.45
N LEU A 31 0.02 12.92 15.31
CA LEU A 31 -0.71 13.83 16.20
C LEU A 31 -0.79 13.30 17.63
N VAL A 32 -0.94 11.98 17.77
CA VAL A 32 -0.89 11.27 19.05
C VAL A 32 0.50 11.32 19.67
N VAL A 33 1.55 10.97 18.93
CA VAL A 33 2.95 10.99 19.42
C VAL A 33 3.40 12.41 19.79
N SER A 34 2.97 13.42 19.03
CA SER A 34 3.25 14.83 19.33
C SER A 34 2.41 15.40 20.49
N ARG A 35 1.59 14.57 21.16
CA ARG A 35 0.68 14.93 22.27
C ARG A 35 -0.32 16.02 21.92
N ARG A 36 -0.66 16.19 20.64
CA ARG A 36 -1.55 17.26 20.15
C ARG A 36 -3.02 16.84 20.05
N ALA A 37 -3.33 15.55 20.08
CA ALA A 37 -4.70 15.08 19.77
C ALA A 37 -5.32 14.09 20.78
N ALA A 38 -4.56 13.22 21.45
CA ALA A 38 -5.09 12.22 22.38
C ALA A 38 -3.95 11.50 23.16
N PRO A 39 -4.25 10.83 24.28
CA PRO A 39 -3.33 9.81 24.84
C PRO A 39 -3.09 8.69 23.80
N PRO A 40 -1.87 8.13 23.74
CA PRO A 40 -1.58 7.09 22.77
C PRO A 40 -2.43 5.84 23.01
N PRO A 41 -3.03 5.26 21.94
CA PRO A 41 -3.57 3.91 22.00
C PRO A 41 -2.51 2.96 22.53
N ASP A 42 -2.94 1.89 23.21
CA ASP A 42 -2.02 0.83 23.58
C ASP A 42 -1.35 0.22 22.33
N TRP A 43 -0.18 -0.38 22.54
CA TRP A 43 0.58 -1.03 21.46
C TRP A 43 -0.27 -2.03 20.67
N LEU A 44 -1.17 -2.74 21.35
CA LEU A 44 -2.01 -3.78 20.77
C LEU A 44 -3.04 -3.20 19.79
N ALA A 45 -3.62 -2.04 20.09
CA ALA A 45 -4.55 -1.33 19.24
C ALA A 45 -3.86 -0.84 17.96
N TRP A 46 -2.64 -0.29 18.07
CA TRP A 46 -1.84 0.07 16.91
C TRP A 46 -1.53 -1.14 16.04
N HIS A 47 -1.06 -2.23 16.66
CA HIS A 47 -0.73 -3.45 15.95
C HIS A 47 -1.96 -4.02 15.20
N ARG A 48 -3.13 -4.06 15.84
CA ARG A 48 -4.39 -4.49 15.23
C ARG A 48 -4.79 -3.57 14.07
N LEU A 49 -4.72 -2.25 14.25
CA LEU A 49 -5.05 -1.28 13.20
C LEU A 49 -4.20 -1.50 11.95
N TYR A 50 -2.88 -1.62 12.12
CA TYR A 50 -1.97 -1.91 11.01
C TYR A 50 -2.26 -3.27 10.39
N ALA A 51 -2.35 -4.34 11.19
CA ALA A 51 -2.62 -5.68 10.70
C ALA A 51 -3.92 -5.76 9.90
N SER A 52 -5.00 -5.14 10.40
CA SER A 52 -6.29 -5.07 9.71
C SER A 52 -6.21 -4.27 8.41
N HIS A 53 -5.49 -3.15 8.39
CA HIS A 53 -5.28 -2.37 7.17
C HIS A 53 -4.55 -3.18 6.09
N PHE A 54 -3.44 -3.84 6.44
CA PHE A 54 -2.69 -4.68 5.51
C PHE A 54 -3.52 -5.90 5.06
N ALA A 55 -4.25 -6.54 5.97
CA ALA A 55 -5.13 -7.65 5.63
C ALA A 55 -6.23 -7.24 4.64
N LEU A 56 -6.86 -6.09 4.85
CA LEU A 56 -7.88 -5.56 3.92
C LEU A 56 -7.29 -5.27 2.55
N MET A 57 -6.10 -4.67 2.47
CA MET A 57 -5.42 -4.42 1.20
C MET A 57 -5.08 -5.73 0.48
N GLY A 58 -4.54 -6.72 1.21
CA GLY A 58 -4.22 -8.05 0.68
C GLY A 58 -5.46 -8.79 0.15
N ILE A 59 -6.54 -8.81 0.93
CA ILE A 59 -7.82 -9.43 0.55
C ILE A 59 -8.41 -8.73 -0.67
N ALA A 60 -8.44 -7.39 -0.68
CA ALA A 60 -9.01 -6.62 -1.78
C ALA A 60 -8.24 -6.83 -3.10
N GLY A 61 -6.91 -6.76 -3.08
CA GLY A 61 -6.13 -7.02 -4.29
C GLY A 61 -6.17 -8.49 -4.72
N ALA A 62 -6.19 -9.45 -3.79
CA ALA A 62 -6.39 -10.86 -4.11
C ALA A 62 -7.77 -11.10 -4.74
N ALA A 63 -8.82 -10.43 -4.26
CA ALA A 63 -10.15 -10.52 -4.84
C ALA A 63 -10.20 -10.00 -6.29
N VAL A 64 -9.47 -8.92 -6.60
CA VAL A 64 -9.33 -8.42 -7.98
C VAL A 64 -8.68 -9.49 -8.88
N ILE A 65 -7.60 -10.11 -8.41
CA ILE A 65 -6.88 -11.16 -9.17
C ILE A 65 -7.75 -12.39 -9.38
N VAL A 66 -8.37 -12.91 -8.31
CA VAL A 66 -9.23 -14.11 -8.37
C VAL A 66 -10.42 -13.88 -9.29
N ARG A 67 -11.06 -12.70 -9.21
CA ARG A 67 -12.17 -12.36 -10.10
C ARG A 67 -11.73 -12.37 -11.56
N LYS A 68 -10.59 -11.76 -11.87
CA LYS A 68 -10.07 -11.69 -13.24
C LYS A 68 -9.62 -13.04 -13.79
N ALA A 69 -9.01 -13.87 -12.95
CA ALA A 69 -8.70 -15.25 -13.30
C ALA A 69 -9.96 -16.07 -13.66
N ARG A 70 -11.09 -15.83 -13.00
CA ARG A 70 -12.38 -16.49 -13.31
C ARG A 70 -13.02 -15.98 -14.60
N GLU A 71 -12.72 -14.76 -15.02
CA GLU A 71 -13.23 -14.14 -16.26
C GLU A 71 -12.50 -14.66 -17.51
N GLY A 72 -11.56 -15.61 -17.37
CA GLY A 72 -10.81 -16.18 -18.49
C GLY A 72 -9.68 -15.28 -19.02
N ASP A 73 -9.47 -14.13 -18.38
CA ASP A 73 -8.27 -13.32 -18.59
C ASP A 73 -7.10 -14.07 -17.97
N LEU A 74 -6.18 -14.48 -18.85
CA LEU A 74 -5.00 -15.26 -18.52
C LEU A 74 -4.31 -14.71 -17.27
N PHE A 75 -3.99 -15.64 -16.37
CA PHE A 75 -3.00 -15.50 -15.31
C PHE A 75 -1.70 -14.92 -15.90
N THR A 76 -1.60 -13.60 -15.98
CA THR A 76 -0.40 -12.93 -16.49
C THR A 76 0.55 -12.78 -15.31
N PRO A 77 1.77 -13.34 -15.38
CA PRO A 77 2.79 -13.16 -14.33
C PRO A 77 2.99 -11.69 -13.97
N GLN A 78 2.75 -10.78 -14.91
CA GLN A 78 2.80 -9.34 -14.72
C GLN A 78 1.79 -8.80 -13.71
N LEU A 79 0.55 -9.31 -13.69
CA LEU A 79 -0.47 -8.81 -12.74
C LEU A 79 -0.15 -9.25 -11.31
N TRP A 80 0.38 -10.46 -11.16
CA TRP A 80 0.91 -10.96 -9.89
C TRP A 80 2.14 -10.19 -9.46
N LEU A 81 3.05 -9.89 -10.39
CA LEU A 81 4.20 -9.03 -10.10
C LEU A 81 3.73 -7.65 -9.63
N ASP A 82 2.79 -7.01 -10.32
CA ASP A 82 2.27 -5.69 -9.93
C ASP A 82 1.59 -5.73 -8.54
N PHE A 83 0.88 -6.81 -8.22
CA PHE A 83 0.28 -7.03 -6.90
C PHE A 83 1.33 -7.28 -5.82
N PHE A 84 2.25 -8.21 -6.04
CA PHE A 84 3.31 -8.55 -5.08
C PHE A 84 4.30 -7.39 -4.89
N LEU A 85 4.62 -6.62 -5.93
CA LEU A 85 5.47 -5.44 -5.78
C LEU A 85 4.76 -4.40 -4.92
N GLY A 86 3.47 -4.13 -5.19
CA GLY A 86 2.66 -3.21 -4.40
C GLY A 86 2.56 -3.64 -2.93
N ILE A 87 2.37 -4.93 -2.67
CA ILE A 87 2.15 -5.47 -1.33
C ILE A 87 3.43 -5.78 -0.58
N ILE A 88 4.42 -6.45 -1.17
CA ILE A 88 5.66 -6.87 -0.49
C ILE A 88 6.52 -5.66 -0.13
N VAL A 89 6.66 -4.70 -1.05
CA VAL A 89 7.38 -3.44 -0.76
C VAL A 89 6.72 -2.74 0.43
N PHE A 90 5.39 -2.76 0.49
CA PHE A 90 4.63 -2.07 1.52
C PHE A 90 4.52 -2.84 2.86
N MET A 91 4.43 -4.18 2.82
CA MET A 91 4.28 -5.04 4.00
C MET A 91 5.60 -5.48 4.63
N VAL A 92 6.66 -5.63 3.84
CA VAL A 92 7.93 -6.23 4.32
C VAL A 92 9.02 -5.18 4.40
N ALA A 93 9.36 -4.54 3.28
CA ALA A 93 10.44 -3.56 3.26
C ALA A 93 10.11 -2.36 4.17
N PHE A 94 8.84 -1.98 4.22
CA PHE A 94 8.44 -0.76 4.90
C PHE A 94 8.40 -0.83 6.43
N PRO A 95 7.79 -1.85 7.08
CA PRO A 95 7.87 -1.98 8.53
C PRO A 95 9.28 -2.24 9.03
N LEU A 96 10.13 -2.94 8.26
CA LEU A 96 11.54 -3.12 8.58
C LEU A 96 12.30 -1.78 8.58
N VAL A 97 12.13 -0.97 7.53
CA VAL A 97 12.77 0.36 7.43
C VAL A 97 12.22 1.31 8.49
N ASN A 98 10.90 1.34 8.71
CA ASN A 98 10.30 2.21 9.72
C ASN A 98 10.64 1.78 11.15
N HIS A 99 10.67 0.47 11.45
CA HIS A 99 11.07 -0.01 12.78
C HIS A 99 12.56 0.28 13.04
N ALA A 100 13.42 0.01 12.06
CA ALA A 100 14.85 0.32 12.14
C ALA A 100 15.11 1.82 12.30
N LEU A 101 14.27 2.71 11.75
CA LEU A 101 14.43 4.16 11.88
C LEU A 101 13.71 4.74 13.10
N ALA A 102 12.66 4.07 13.60
CA ALA A 102 11.90 4.49 14.78
C ALA A 102 12.71 4.42 16.06
N VAL A 103 13.63 3.46 16.14
CA VAL A 103 14.57 3.31 17.25
C VAL A 103 15.53 4.51 17.34
N TRP A 104 15.77 5.23 16.24
CA TRP A 104 16.82 6.24 16.18
C TRP A 104 16.30 7.68 16.09
N LEU A 105 15.14 7.97 15.46
CA LEU A 105 14.66 9.34 15.20
C LEU A 105 13.12 9.48 15.18
N PRO A 106 12.46 9.75 16.33
CA PRO A 106 10.99 9.80 16.44
C PRO A 106 10.30 10.84 15.56
N ALA A 107 10.94 12.00 15.35
CA ALA A 107 10.35 13.10 14.57
C ALA A 107 10.40 12.88 13.05
N ARG A 108 11.30 12.02 12.55
CA ARG A 108 11.41 11.71 11.11
C ARG A 108 10.49 10.58 10.66
N LEU A 109 9.98 9.78 11.60
CA LEU A 109 9.00 8.72 11.32
C LEU A 109 7.76 9.24 10.62
N CYS A 110 7.28 10.42 11.01
CA CYS A 110 6.09 11.01 10.40
C CYS A 110 6.31 11.30 8.92
N TRP A 111 7.46 11.87 8.56
CA TRP A 111 7.82 12.18 7.19
C TRP A 111 8.06 10.92 6.34
N LEU A 112 8.73 9.92 6.91
CA LEU A 112 9.03 8.66 6.21
C LEU A 112 7.78 7.84 5.93
N SER A 113 6.81 7.82 6.84
CA SER A 113 5.53 7.13 6.59
C SER A 113 4.61 7.88 5.61
N LEU A 114 4.78 9.19 5.46
CA LEU A 114 4.13 9.96 4.39
C LEU A 114 4.75 9.68 3.03
N VAL A 115 6.08 9.45 2.96
CA VAL A 115 6.76 9.04 1.72
C VAL A 115 6.19 7.74 1.18
N THR A 116 5.83 6.78 2.03
CA THR A 116 5.24 5.53 1.59
C THR A 116 3.77 5.63 1.23
N SER A 117 3.03 6.49 1.93
CA SER A 117 1.70 6.86 1.47
C SER A 117 1.77 7.47 0.06
N ALA A 118 2.74 8.37 -0.17
CA ALA A 118 2.98 8.97 -1.47
C ALA A 118 3.43 7.94 -2.52
N TRP A 119 4.24 6.95 -2.13
CA TRP A 119 4.63 5.85 -3.02
C TRP A 119 3.43 5.00 -3.44
N LEU A 120 2.59 4.58 -2.49
CA LEU A 120 1.36 3.82 -2.79
C LEU A 120 0.41 4.62 -3.68
N LEU A 121 0.25 5.91 -3.38
CA LEU A 121 -0.57 6.80 -4.19
C LEU A 121 -0.01 6.94 -5.60
N GLY A 122 1.31 7.16 -5.74
CA GLY A 122 1.96 7.29 -7.04
C GLY A 122 1.93 5.98 -7.85
N TYR A 123 2.19 4.84 -7.19
CA TYR A 123 2.17 3.54 -7.83
C TYR A 123 0.74 3.12 -8.20
N GLY A 124 -0.19 3.22 -7.25
CA GLY A 124 -1.61 2.99 -7.45
C GLY A 124 -2.20 3.88 -8.54
N TRP A 125 -1.80 5.15 -8.63
CA TRP A 125 -2.22 6.07 -9.69
C TRP A 125 -1.75 5.62 -11.07
N ARG A 126 -0.51 5.14 -11.21
CA ARG A 126 -0.01 4.61 -12.50
C ARG A 126 -0.79 3.36 -12.92
N LEU A 127 -1.02 2.43 -11.99
CA LEU A 127 -1.84 1.25 -12.25
C LEU A 127 -3.30 1.61 -12.56
N PHE A 128 -3.85 2.64 -11.90
CA PHE A 128 -5.20 3.16 -12.13
C PHE A 128 -5.38 3.75 -13.55
N GLN A 129 -4.29 4.23 -14.13
CA GLN A 129 -4.24 4.65 -15.53
C GLN A 129 -3.95 3.50 -16.50
N GLY A 130 -3.83 2.25 -15.99
CA GLY A 130 -3.53 1.04 -16.74
C GLY A 130 -2.07 0.87 -17.17
N ARG A 131 -1.18 1.77 -16.71
CA ARG A 131 0.26 1.75 -17.01
C ARG A 131 1.03 0.87 -16.04
N GLN A 132 2.12 0.26 -16.50
CA GLN A 132 3.09 -0.40 -15.61
C GLN A 132 4.14 0.57 -15.10
N ILE A 133 4.87 0.14 -14.07
CA ILE A 133 6.06 0.84 -13.60
C ILE A 133 7.20 0.73 -14.63
N TRP A 134 7.27 -0.40 -15.33
CA TRP A 134 8.33 -0.75 -16.28
C TRP A 134 8.15 -0.13 -17.67
N ASP A 135 6.99 0.47 -17.98
CA ASP A 135 6.72 1.13 -19.27
C ASP A 135 7.68 2.30 -19.59
N ARG A 136 8.55 2.70 -18.65
CA ARG A 136 9.60 3.71 -18.87
C ARG A 136 11.01 3.16 -18.69
N LEU A 137 11.14 1.90 -18.32
CA LEU A 137 12.41 1.19 -18.24
C LEU A 137 12.50 0.42 -19.56
N ASP A 138 12.79 1.13 -20.64
CA ASP A 138 13.14 0.51 -21.92
C ASP A 138 14.46 -0.25 -21.71
N LEU A 139 14.33 -1.51 -21.26
CA LEU A 139 15.36 -2.54 -21.18
C LEU A 139 15.03 -3.65 -22.17
#